data_AF-A0A8H3BX89-F1
#
_entry.id   AF-A0A8H3BX89-F1
#
_cell.length_a   1.000
_cell.length_b   1.000
_cell.length_c   1.000
_cell.angle_alpha   90.00
_cell.angle_beta   90.00
_cell.angle_gamma   90.00
#
_symmetry.space_group_name_H-M   'P 1'
#
loop_
_entity.id
_entity.type
_entity.pdbx_description
1 polymer ?
#
loop_
_entity_poly.entity_id
_entity_poly.type
_entity_poly.pdbx_seq_one_letter_code
_entity_poly.pdbx_strand_id
1 'polypeptide(L)'
;MTLQNPSIYTESRQRAQWGGGTTWQTGQDIVVRQQFLSTDKLANTQDINFRKVSDNWPVMAFAQDLGIVTSGYTGRANFVLGHLRDPVVQYQTPTSPEARSLYSMSKFLTEEDALKFALNNWVPATKTSARFTARLIKEGEGISPDYMGVLSASTFQAFASMEFTVSTATKSIQDPKLFIKDSAVQEDGSSMPGAFTSVNSLYSIMPMFIYTNPRLGNYGLRSLLEYAKFYNQSFAAHDIGLRYGEAVVNPNRTD
;
A
#
# COMPACT_ATOMS: atom_id res chain seq x y z
N MET A 1 21.75 -9.45 4.39
CA MET A 1 22.71 -8.82 3.47
C MET A 1 24.09 -9.06 4.06
N THR A 2 24.90 -9.99 3.54
CA THR A 2 26.30 -10.07 3.99
C THR A 2 27.21 -9.64 2.88
N LEU A 3 27.77 -8.45 3.09
CA LEU A 3 29.08 -8.08 2.60
C LEU A 3 30.14 -8.89 3.37
N GLN A 4 31.32 -9.08 2.77
CA GLN A 4 32.45 -9.79 3.38
C GLN A 4 32.87 -9.23 4.75
N ASN A 5 32.46 -8.00 5.10
CA ASN A 5 32.65 -7.36 6.40
C ASN A 5 31.33 -6.70 6.87
N PRO A 6 30.42 -7.43 7.54
CA PRO A 6 29.20 -6.85 8.08
C PRO A 6 29.51 -6.05 9.37
N SER A 7 28.98 -4.84 9.47
CA SER A 7 29.09 -3.99 10.66
C SER A 7 27.72 -3.88 11.36
N ILE A 8 27.66 -4.33 12.60
CA ILE A 8 26.42 -4.40 13.39
C ILE A 8 25.85 -2.99 13.59
N TYR A 9 24.55 -2.81 13.33
CA TYR A 9 23.83 -1.53 13.45
C TYR A 9 24.28 -0.40 12.51
N THR A 10 24.94 -0.73 11.39
CA THR A 10 25.37 0.29 10.41
C THR A 10 24.54 0.24 9.12
N GLU A 11 24.44 1.40 8.47
CA GLU A 11 23.73 1.63 7.22
C GLU A 11 24.70 2.27 6.21
N SER A 12 24.63 1.86 4.94
CA SER A 12 25.32 2.55 3.85
C SER A 12 24.38 2.74 2.67
N ARG A 13 24.14 4.00 2.30
CA ARG A 13 23.19 4.39 1.24
C ARG A 13 21.80 3.75 1.43
N GLN A 14 21.24 3.88 2.64
CA GLN A 14 19.89 3.38 2.98
C GLN A 14 19.75 1.85 2.96
N ARG A 15 20.86 1.15 3.27
CA ARG A 15 20.93 -0.31 3.26
C ARG A 15 21.54 -0.82 4.55
N ALA A 16 20.77 -1.65 5.25
CA ALA A 16 21.21 -2.40 6.42
C ALA A 16 22.43 -3.29 6.09
N GLN A 17 23.56 -3.08 6.78
CA GLN A 17 24.80 -3.85 6.57
C GLN A 17 24.90 -5.15 7.41
N TRP A 18 23.76 -5.77 7.74
CA TRP A 18 23.69 -6.95 8.62
C TRP A 18 22.95 -8.16 7.97
N GLY A 19 23.39 -9.38 8.31
CA GLY A 19 22.72 -10.68 8.00
C GLY A 19 23.39 -11.57 6.94
N GLY A 20 23.81 -12.80 7.31
CA GLY A 20 24.49 -13.80 6.47
C GLY A 20 23.69 -14.34 5.27
N GLY A 21 24.36 -14.71 4.17
CA GLY A 21 23.80 -15.49 3.05
C GLY A 21 22.95 -14.73 2.03
N THR A 22 22.63 -13.45 2.23
CA THR A 22 21.89 -12.67 1.22
C THR A 22 22.82 -12.04 0.19
N THR A 23 22.52 -12.21 -1.09
CA THR A 23 23.10 -11.48 -2.22
C THR A 23 22.01 -10.72 -2.97
N TRP A 24 22.39 -9.68 -3.72
CA TRP A 24 21.44 -8.85 -4.49
C TRP A 24 22.06 -8.43 -5.82
N GLN A 25 21.25 -8.00 -6.78
CA GLN A 25 21.72 -7.38 -8.01
C GLN A 25 20.60 -6.59 -8.66
N THR A 26 20.91 -5.40 -9.17
CA THR A 26 20.08 -4.77 -10.20
C THR A 26 20.75 -4.93 -11.57
N GLY A 27 19.96 -5.07 -12.63
CA GLY A 27 20.48 -5.37 -13.97
C GLY A 27 19.39 -5.80 -14.95
N GLN A 28 19.79 -6.24 -16.14
CA GLN A 28 18.88 -6.89 -17.08
C GLN A 28 18.45 -8.27 -16.57
N ASP A 29 17.17 -8.60 -16.72
CA ASP A 29 16.58 -9.86 -16.25
C ASP A 29 17.36 -11.12 -16.68
N ILE A 30 17.77 -11.23 -17.96
CA ILE A 30 18.50 -12.39 -18.49
C ILE A 30 19.88 -12.51 -17.84
N VAL A 31 20.61 -11.40 -17.72
CA VAL A 31 21.96 -11.36 -17.14
C VAL A 31 21.92 -11.70 -15.66
N VAL A 32 21.00 -11.09 -14.91
CA VAL A 32 20.84 -11.30 -13.47
C VAL A 32 20.40 -12.73 -13.18
N ARG A 33 19.46 -13.28 -13.97
CA ARG A 33 19.03 -14.68 -13.87
C ARG A 33 20.18 -15.64 -14.16
N GLN A 34 20.94 -15.41 -15.23
CA GLN A 34 22.07 -16.25 -15.61
C GLN A 34 23.20 -16.23 -14.58
N GLN A 35 23.47 -15.07 -13.97
CA GLN A 35 24.40 -14.94 -12.85
C GLN A 35 24.00 -15.86 -11.69
N PHE A 36 22.73 -15.84 -11.29
CA PHE A 36 22.25 -16.71 -10.23
C PHE A 36 22.35 -18.20 -10.62
N LEU A 37 21.89 -18.58 -11.81
CA LEU A 37 21.94 -19.97 -12.28
C LEU A 37 23.36 -20.54 -12.40
N SER A 38 24.37 -19.70 -12.59
CA SER A 38 25.76 -20.13 -12.75
C SER A 38 26.57 -20.16 -11.45
N THR A 39 26.14 -19.41 -10.42
CA THR A 39 26.95 -19.21 -9.21
C THR A 39 26.19 -19.42 -7.90
N ASP A 40 24.90 -19.72 -7.97
CA ASP A 40 23.95 -19.75 -6.84
C ASP A 40 23.90 -18.44 -6.03
N LYS A 41 24.45 -17.36 -6.59
CA LYS A 41 24.63 -16.06 -5.94
C LYS A 41 24.41 -14.93 -6.95
N LEU A 42 24.02 -13.78 -6.44
CA LEU A 42 23.96 -12.54 -7.19
C LEU A 42 25.27 -11.75 -7.02
N ALA A 43 25.57 -10.88 -7.97
CA ALA A 43 26.87 -10.21 -8.04
C ALA A 43 27.10 -9.13 -6.96
N ASN A 44 26.09 -8.74 -6.19
CA ASN A 44 26.11 -7.60 -5.26
C ASN A 44 26.44 -6.27 -5.94
N THR A 45 25.92 -6.10 -7.16
CA THR A 45 26.17 -4.93 -8.01
C THR A 45 24.89 -4.16 -8.29
N GLN A 46 25.06 -2.85 -8.45
CA GLN A 46 24.02 -1.95 -8.93
C GLN A 46 24.20 -1.70 -10.42
N ASP A 47 23.13 -1.87 -11.19
CA ASP A 47 23.00 -1.31 -12.52
C ASP A 47 22.87 0.22 -12.44
N ILE A 48 23.74 0.92 -13.15
CA ILE A 48 23.78 2.38 -13.27
C ILE A 48 23.24 2.86 -14.62
N ASN A 49 22.85 1.94 -15.51
CA ASN A 49 22.31 2.23 -16.84
C ASN A 49 20.78 2.26 -16.79
N PHE A 50 20.23 3.40 -16.36
CA PHE A 50 18.79 3.62 -16.24
C PHE A 50 18.08 3.57 -17.60
N ARG A 51 16.96 2.85 -17.66
CA ARG A 51 16.19 2.59 -18.89
C ARG A 51 14.72 2.27 -18.61
N LYS A 52 13.90 2.23 -19.66
CA LYS A 52 12.45 1.93 -19.58
C LYS A 52 12.21 0.45 -19.29
N VAL A 53 11.03 0.14 -18.73
CA VAL A 53 10.64 -1.23 -18.31
C VAL A 53 10.58 -2.26 -19.45
N SER A 54 10.61 -1.84 -20.71
CA SER A 54 10.60 -2.73 -21.88
C SER A 54 11.96 -2.88 -22.60
N ASP A 55 13.00 -2.18 -22.14
CA ASP A 55 14.34 -2.20 -22.73
C ASP A 55 15.29 -2.92 -21.77
N ASN A 56 15.85 -4.05 -22.20
CA ASN A 56 16.73 -4.89 -21.37
C ASN A 56 16.17 -5.04 -19.95
N TRP A 57 14.93 -5.55 -19.88
CA TRP A 57 14.04 -5.60 -18.72
C TRP A 57 14.77 -5.40 -17.39
N PRO A 58 14.73 -4.18 -16.81
CA PRO A 58 15.45 -3.90 -15.59
C PRO A 58 14.79 -4.64 -14.42
N VAL A 59 15.58 -5.38 -13.65
CA VAL A 59 15.14 -6.11 -12.46
C VAL A 59 15.92 -5.68 -11.24
N MET A 60 15.30 -5.87 -10.07
CA MET A 60 15.95 -5.89 -8.78
C MET A 60 15.78 -7.28 -8.19
N ALA A 61 16.89 -8.00 -8.01
CA ALA A 61 16.89 -9.37 -7.50
C ALA A 61 17.52 -9.43 -6.11
N PHE A 62 16.97 -10.31 -5.29
CA PHE A 62 17.50 -10.70 -3.98
C PHE A 62 17.54 -12.23 -3.93
N ALA A 63 18.61 -12.78 -3.37
CA ALA A 63 18.78 -14.21 -3.16
C ALA A 63 19.28 -14.44 -1.73
N GLN A 64 18.71 -15.41 -1.03
CA GLN A 64 19.13 -15.80 0.30
C GLN A 64 19.53 -17.27 0.30
N ASP A 65 20.79 -17.52 0.62
CA ASP A 65 21.29 -18.86 0.90
C ASP A 65 20.80 -19.31 2.29
N LEU A 66 20.09 -20.43 2.34
CA LEU A 66 19.59 -21.06 3.58
C LEU A 66 20.54 -22.15 4.10
N GLY A 67 21.63 -22.42 3.39
CA GLY A 67 22.51 -23.55 3.66
C GLY A 67 21.85 -24.90 3.36
N ILE A 68 22.28 -25.93 4.08
CA ILE A 68 21.76 -27.30 3.90
C ILE A 68 20.42 -27.41 4.63
N VAL A 69 19.35 -27.65 3.88
CA VAL A 69 18.00 -27.88 4.41
C VAL A 69 17.82 -29.36 4.70
N THR A 70 17.84 -29.74 5.98
CA THR A 70 17.59 -31.12 6.45
C THR A 70 16.18 -31.29 7.01
N SER A 71 15.77 -32.52 7.28
CA SER A 71 14.56 -32.79 8.06
C SER A 71 14.63 -32.05 9.40
N GLY A 72 13.59 -31.28 9.73
CA GLY A 72 13.54 -30.45 10.94
C GLY A 72 14.18 -29.06 10.82
N TYR A 73 14.67 -28.64 9.64
CA TYR A 73 15.16 -27.27 9.43
C TYR A 73 14.03 -26.25 9.64
N THR A 74 14.27 -25.24 10.49
CA THR A 74 13.30 -24.18 10.83
C THR A 74 13.74 -22.79 10.38
N GLY A 75 14.88 -22.68 9.70
CA GLY A 75 15.39 -21.40 9.22
C GLY A 75 14.47 -20.80 8.15
N ARG A 76 14.39 -19.47 8.12
CA ARG A 76 13.48 -18.72 7.25
C ARG A 76 14.13 -17.45 6.73
N ALA A 77 13.79 -17.09 5.50
CA ALA A 77 14.08 -15.79 4.92
C ALA A 77 12.77 -15.01 4.80
N ASN A 78 12.69 -13.84 5.43
CA ASN A 78 11.53 -12.97 5.30
C ASN A 78 11.86 -11.83 4.34
N PHE A 79 11.05 -11.69 3.30
CA PHE A 79 11.14 -10.58 2.36
C PHE A 79 9.93 -9.66 2.57
N VAL A 80 10.18 -8.35 2.57
CA VAL A 80 9.13 -7.34 2.61
C VAL A 80 9.25 -6.48 1.36
N LEU A 81 8.17 -6.42 0.60
CA LEU A 81 8.01 -5.52 -0.53
C LEU A 81 7.05 -4.40 -0.12
N GLY A 82 7.53 -3.16 -0.18
CA GLY A 82 6.71 -1.97 0.03
C GLY A 82 6.46 -1.27 -1.29
N HIS A 83 5.23 -0.80 -1.49
CA HIS A 83 4.89 0.17 -2.53
C HIS A 83 4.48 1.46 -1.82
N LEU A 84 5.23 2.53 -2.10
CA LEU A 84 5.01 3.84 -1.51
C LEU A 84 4.84 4.87 -2.63
N ARG A 85 3.82 5.72 -2.47
CA ARG A 85 3.58 6.90 -3.29
C ARG A 85 3.49 8.08 -2.33
N ASP A 86 4.14 9.18 -2.66
CA ASP A 86 4.02 10.42 -1.89
C ASP A 86 4.19 11.64 -2.84
N PRO A 87 3.19 12.53 -2.97
CA PRO A 87 1.84 12.43 -2.40
C PRO A 87 0.99 11.31 -3.03
N VAL A 88 -0.06 10.88 -2.33
CA VAL A 88 -1.03 9.89 -2.83
C VAL A 88 -2.32 10.50 -3.35
N VAL A 89 -2.71 11.67 -2.82
CA VAL A 89 -3.93 12.37 -3.19
C VAL A 89 -3.67 13.86 -3.29
N GLN A 90 -4.11 14.49 -4.38
CA GLN A 90 -4.30 15.93 -4.46
C GLN A 90 -5.74 16.26 -4.09
N TYR A 91 -5.95 17.00 -3.00
CA TYR A 91 -7.27 17.35 -2.47
C TYR A 91 -7.56 18.84 -2.66
N GLN A 92 -8.69 19.19 -3.26
CA GLN A 92 -9.09 20.58 -3.40
C GLN A 92 -9.57 21.14 -2.05
N THR A 93 -8.95 22.24 -1.61
CA THR A 93 -9.43 23.08 -0.49
C THR A 93 -10.06 24.38 -1.02
N PRO A 94 -10.82 25.14 -0.21
CA PRO A 94 -11.42 26.40 -0.64
C PRO A 94 -10.42 27.43 -1.16
N THR A 95 -9.14 27.34 -0.74
CA THR A 95 -8.10 28.30 -1.13
C THR A 95 -7.20 27.78 -2.23
N SER A 96 -6.75 26.52 -2.14
CA SER A 96 -5.83 25.91 -3.10
C SER A 96 -5.84 24.38 -3.03
N PRO A 97 -5.38 23.68 -4.08
CA PRO A 97 -5.12 22.24 -3.99
C PRO A 97 -4.04 21.92 -2.94
N GLU A 98 -4.29 20.89 -2.15
CA GLU A 98 -3.40 20.38 -1.12
C GLU A 98 -2.90 18.98 -1.50
N ALA A 99 -1.59 18.76 -1.46
CA ALA A 99 -1.00 17.43 -1.58
C ALA A 99 -1.08 16.68 -0.25
N ARG A 100 -1.48 15.40 -0.29
CA ARG A 100 -1.68 14.56 0.90
C ARG A 100 -0.89 13.27 0.81
N SER A 101 -0.19 12.94 1.91
CA SER A 101 0.61 11.72 2.09
C SER A 101 -0.21 10.64 2.80
N LEU A 102 0.22 9.38 2.72
CA LEU A 102 -0.35 8.30 3.53
C LEU A 102 -0.23 8.62 5.02
N TYR A 103 -1.33 8.44 5.77
CA TYR A 103 -1.39 8.66 7.21
C TYR A 103 -0.34 7.81 7.94
N SER A 104 -0.12 6.57 7.51
CA SER A 104 0.88 5.67 8.11
C SER A 104 2.29 6.28 8.10
N MET A 105 2.65 7.02 7.05
CA MET A 105 3.96 7.65 6.92
C MET A 105 4.17 8.80 7.91
N SER A 106 3.11 9.38 8.49
CA SER A 106 3.23 10.35 9.59
C SER A 106 3.86 9.77 10.86
N LYS A 107 3.98 8.44 10.96
CA LYS A 107 4.59 7.73 12.10
C LYS A 107 6.08 7.45 11.92
N PHE A 108 6.64 7.80 10.78
CA PHE A 108 8.02 7.51 10.42
C PHE A 108 8.73 8.78 9.97
N LEU A 109 10.04 8.90 10.27
CA LEU A 109 10.84 10.02 9.80
C LEU A 109 11.26 9.82 8.35
N THR A 110 11.54 8.58 7.97
CA THR A 110 11.97 8.19 6.63
C THR A 110 11.20 6.97 6.11
N GLU A 111 11.24 6.75 4.79
CA GLU A 111 10.69 5.54 4.15
C GLU A 111 11.41 4.27 4.65
N GLU A 112 12.72 4.40 4.92
CA GLU A 112 13.52 3.31 5.46
C GLU A 112 13.08 2.93 6.88
N ASP A 113 12.70 3.88 7.71
CA ASP A 113 12.15 3.59 9.05
C ASP A 113 10.84 2.81 8.94
N ALA A 114 9.99 3.15 7.97
CA ALA A 114 8.75 2.41 7.72
C ALA A 114 9.04 0.97 7.24
N LEU A 115 10.03 0.78 6.37
CA LEU A 115 10.46 -0.55 5.92
C LEU A 115 11.07 -1.38 7.06
N LYS A 116 11.97 -0.77 7.86
CA LYS A 116 12.55 -1.39 9.07
C LYS A 116 11.44 -1.79 10.06
N PHE A 117 10.45 -0.92 10.27
CA PHE A 117 9.29 -1.24 11.09
C PHE A 117 8.52 -2.44 10.53
N ALA A 118 8.19 -2.46 9.24
CA ALA A 118 7.45 -3.57 8.62
C ALA A 118 8.20 -4.91 8.76
N LEU A 119 9.51 -4.92 8.54
CA LEU A 119 10.38 -6.10 8.73
C LEU A 119 10.38 -6.59 10.18
N ASN A 120 10.61 -5.67 11.13
CA ASN A 120 10.72 -6.01 12.55
C ASN A 120 9.36 -6.39 13.17
N ASN A 121 8.26 -5.87 12.63
CA ASN A 121 6.91 -6.09 13.12
C ASN A 121 6.20 -7.28 12.44
N TRP A 122 6.91 -8.08 11.64
CA TRP A 122 6.34 -9.22 10.91
C TRP A 122 5.56 -10.18 11.82
N VAL A 123 6.18 -10.70 12.89
CA VAL A 123 5.56 -11.69 13.78
C VAL A 123 4.25 -11.19 14.41
N PRO A 124 4.20 -10.03 15.08
CA PRO A 124 2.94 -9.53 15.63
C PRO A 124 1.92 -9.15 14.53
N ALA A 125 2.35 -8.67 13.36
CA ALA A 125 1.46 -8.37 12.24
C ALA A 125 0.79 -9.64 11.70
N THR A 126 1.55 -10.71 11.43
CA THR A 126 1.03 -12.01 10.98
C THR A 126 0.08 -12.60 12.02
N LYS A 127 0.40 -12.52 13.32
CA LYS A 127 -0.49 -12.99 14.38
C LYS A 127 -1.81 -12.22 14.42
N THR A 128 -1.76 -10.91 14.22
CA THR A 128 -2.95 -10.05 14.18
C THR A 128 -3.81 -10.36 12.96
N SER A 129 -3.21 -10.50 11.78
CA SER A 129 -3.88 -10.88 10.54
C SER A 129 -4.52 -12.26 10.67
N ALA A 130 -3.80 -13.28 11.16
CA ALA A 130 -4.32 -14.63 11.34
C ALA A 130 -5.52 -14.66 12.30
N ARG A 131 -5.47 -13.89 13.40
CA ARG A 131 -6.61 -13.78 14.34
C ARG A 131 -7.82 -13.13 13.69
N PHE A 132 -7.61 -12.07 12.90
CA PHE A 132 -8.70 -11.42 12.17
C PHE A 132 -9.32 -12.37 11.15
N THR A 133 -8.50 -13.02 10.32
CA THR A 133 -8.95 -13.99 9.32
C THR A 133 -9.70 -15.17 9.97
N ALA A 134 -9.18 -15.74 11.06
CA ALA A 134 -9.85 -16.85 11.76
C ALA A 134 -11.22 -16.44 12.31
N ARG A 135 -11.36 -15.21 12.81
CA ARG A 135 -12.65 -14.68 13.26
C ARG A 135 -13.63 -14.54 12.10
N LEU A 136 -13.18 -13.93 11.00
CA LEU A 136 -14.01 -13.73 9.81
C LEU A 136 -14.48 -15.07 9.22
N ILE A 137 -13.59 -16.06 9.13
CA ILE A 137 -13.91 -17.42 8.66
C ILE A 137 -14.99 -18.04 9.56
N LYS A 138 -14.74 -18.08 10.88
CA LYS A 138 -15.67 -18.71 11.83
C LYS A 138 -17.07 -18.09 11.77
N GLU A 139 -17.15 -16.77 11.68
CA GLU A 139 -18.43 -16.06 11.60
C GLU A 139 -19.12 -16.26 10.23
N GLY A 140 -18.35 -16.31 9.14
CA GLY A 140 -18.86 -16.57 7.79
C GLY A 140 -19.37 -18.00 7.59
N GLU A 141 -18.64 -19.00 8.07
CA GLU A 141 -19.04 -20.41 8.04
C GLU A 141 -20.32 -20.67 8.83
N GLY A 142 -20.56 -19.89 9.89
CA GLY A 142 -21.83 -19.92 10.63
C GLY A 142 -23.06 -19.53 9.81
N ILE A 143 -22.86 -18.93 8.63
CA ILE A 143 -23.91 -18.59 7.67
C ILE A 143 -23.93 -19.61 6.52
N SER A 144 -22.80 -19.77 5.83
CA SER A 144 -22.62 -20.78 4.76
C SER A 144 -21.15 -21.02 4.47
N PRO A 145 -20.71 -22.26 4.21
CA PRO A 145 -19.35 -22.57 3.78
C PRO A 145 -18.92 -21.81 2.51
N ASP A 146 -19.85 -21.60 1.57
CA ASP A 146 -19.57 -20.93 0.29
C ASP A 146 -19.41 -19.41 0.44
N TYR A 147 -19.90 -18.85 1.55
CA TYR A 147 -19.88 -17.41 1.79
C TYR A 147 -18.47 -16.89 2.14
N MET A 148 -17.58 -17.76 2.62
CA MET A 148 -16.21 -17.39 2.96
C MET A 148 -15.48 -16.78 1.75
N GLY A 149 -15.59 -17.38 0.58
CA GLY A 149 -14.93 -16.89 -0.63
C GLY A 149 -15.29 -15.43 -0.93
N VAL A 150 -16.58 -15.10 -0.81
CA VAL A 150 -17.12 -13.76 -1.00
C VAL A 150 -16.65 -12.79 0.09
N LEU A 151 -16.67 -13.22 1.36
CA LEU A 151 -16.21 -12.39 2.49
C LEU A 151 -14.73 -12.06 2.39
N SER A 152 -13.90 -13.04 2.04
CA SER A 152 -12.46 -12.83 1.86
C SER A 152 -12.20 -11.81 0.75
N ALA A 153 -12.76 -12.01 -0.44
CA ALA A 153 -12.58 -11.10 -1.57
C ALA A 153 -13.09 -9.68 -1.27
N SER A 154 -14.30 -9.56 -0.69
CA SER A 154 -14.89 -8.28 -0.32
C SER A 154 -14.06 -7.54 0.73
N THR A 155 -13.49 -8.26 1.70
CA THR A 155 -12.62 -7.67 2.72
C THR A 155 -11.33 -7.11 2.12
N PHE A 156 -10.69 -7.85 1.21
CA PHE A 156 -9.51 -7.36 0.52
C PHE A 156 -9.81 -6.13 -0.34
N GLN A 157 -10.88 -6.17 -1.13
CA GLN A 157 -11.30 -5.03 -1.95
C GLN A 157 -11.60 -3.79 -1.11
N ALA A 158 -12.28 -3.98 0.03
CA ALA A 158 -12.58 -2.91 0.95
C ALA A 158 -11.29 -2.18 1.38
N PHE A 159 -10.33 -2.89 1.96
CA PHE A 159 -9.10 -2.26 2.45
C PHE A 159 -8.16 -1.80 1.33
N ALA A 160 -8.11 -2.50 0.21
CA ALA A 160 -7.26 -2.13 -0.93
C ALA A 160 -7.77 -0.89 -1.67
N SER A 161 -9.06 -0.56 -1.54
CA SER A 161 -9.65 0.64 -2.15
C SER A 161 -9.33 1.93 -1.39
N MET A 162 -8.80 1.85 -0.18
CA MET A 162 -8.68 2.99 0.73
C MET A 162 -7.38 3.77 0.55
N GLU A 163 -7.48 5.10 0.53
CA GLU A 163 -6.36 6.02 0.77
C GLU A 163 -6.63 6.80 2.05
N PHE A 164 -5.95 6.42 3.14
CA PHE A 164 -6.04 7.15 4.40
C PHE A 164 -4.86 8.12 4.50
N THR A 165 -5.15 9.42 4.59
CA THR A 165 -4.17 10.47 4.28
C THR A 165 -4.11 11.59 5.31
N VAL A 166 -2.96 12.27 5.35
CA VAL A 166 -2.76 13.54 6.05
C VAL A 166 -2.16 14.58 5.11
N SER A 167 -2.32 15.85 5.45
CA SER A 167 -1.65 16.96 4.78
C SER A 167 -0.13 16.74 4.68
N THR A 168 0.48 16.93 3.51
CA THR A 168 1.95 16.95 3.36
C THR A 168 2.58 18.14 4.10
N ALA A 169 1.89 19.29 4.10
CA ALA A 169 2.39 20.53 4.65
C ALA A 169 2.42 20.54 6.18
N THR A 170 1.35 20.05 6.82
CA THR A 170 1.26 20.03 8.29
C THR A 170 1.66 18.70 8.91
N LYS A 171 1.59 17.60 8.14
CA LYS A 171 1.72 16.21 8.62
C LYS A 171 0.85 15.91 9.85
N SER A 172 -0.22 16.69 10.03
CA SER A 172 -1.04 16.64 11.23
C SER A 172 -1.97 15.43 11.19
N ILE A 173 -1.92 14.64 12.25
CA ILE A 173 -2.84 13.50 12.45
C ILE A 173 -4.24 13.94 12.90
N GLN A 174 -4.49 15.25 13.05
CA GLN A 174 -5.78 15.81 13.48
C GLN A 174 -6.73 16.13 12.31
N ASP A 175 -6.20 16.21 11.10
CA ASP A 175 -7.00 16.28 9.86
C ASP A 175 -6.73 15.05 8.97
N PRO A 176 -7.08 13.83 9.42
CA PRO A 176 -7.03 12.69 8.54
C PRO A 176 -8.20 12.72 7.56
N LYS A 177 -7.96 12.31 6.32
CA LYS A 177 -8.99 12.13 5.29
C LYS A 177 -8.93 10.71 4.75
N LEU A 178 -10.08 10.13 4.46
CA LEU A 178 -10.18 8.81 3.86
C LEU A 178 -10.85 8.95 2.49
N PHE A 179 -10.17 8.47 1.46
CA PHE A 179 -10.68 8.38 0.10
C PHE A 179 -10.86 6.91 -0.28
N ILE A 180 -11.81 6.62 -1.16
CA ILE A 180 -12.15 5.28 -1.63
C ILE A 180 -12.05 5.28 -3.15
N LYS A 181 -11.19 4.42 -3.69
CA LYS A 181 -11.15 4.14 -5.13
C LYS A 181 -12.34 3.25 -5.49
N ASP A 182 -13.20 3.74 -6.36
CA ASP A 182 -14.15 2.89 -7.06
C ASP A 182 -13.40 2.08 -8.14
N SER A 183 -13.59 0.76 -8.18
CA SER A 183 -12.91 -0.11 -9.14
C SER A 183 -13.31 0.17 -10.59
N ALA A 184 -14.44 0.84 -10.83
CA ALA A 184 -14.85 1.30 -12.16
C ALA A 184 -14.05 2.53 -12.66
N VAL A 185 -13.27 3.18 -11.80
CA VAL A 185 -12.44 4.33 -12.18
C VAL A 185 -11.11 3.86 -12.78
N GLN A 186 -10.95 4.07 -14.08
CA GLN A 186 -9.68 3.87 -14.76
C GLN A 186 -8.68 5.00 -14.41
N GLU A 187 -7.39 4.70 -14.52
CA GLU A 187 -6.32 5.64 -14.14
C GLU A 187 -6.24 6.88 -15.03
N ASP A 188 -6.69 6.79 -16.29
CA ASP A 188 -6.78 7.93 -17.21
C ASP A 188 -8.06 8.78 -17.01
N GLY A 189 -8.89 8.42 -16.03
CA GLY A 189 -10.20 9.02 -15.78
C GLY A 189 -11.25 8.66 -16.83
N SER A 190 -10.97 7.72 -17.73
CA SER A 190 -11.98 7.13 -18.63
C SER A 190 -12.77 6.07 -17.88
N SER A 191 -13.43 6.48 -16.80
CA SER A 191 -14.37 5.62 -16.12
C SER A 191 -15.61 5.46 -17.01
N MET A 192 -16.07 4.22 -17.21
CA MET A 192 -17.51 3.95 -17.13
C MET A 192 -18.00 4.52 -15.78
N PRO A 193 -19.18 5.12 -15.67
CA PRO A 193 -19.57 6.19 -14.71
C PRO A 193 -19.10 5.96 -13.26
N GLY A 194 -17.82 6.17 -13.01
CA GLY A 194 -17.13 5.84 -11.77
C GLY A 194 -16.42 7.08 -11.27
N ALA A 195 -16.46 7.29 -9.97
CA ALA A 195 -15.91 8.49 -9.34
C ALA A 195 -14.91 8.13 -8.24
N PHE A 196 -13.90 8.97 -8.06
CA PHE A 196 -12.95 8.89 -6.96
C PHE A 196 -13.64 9.36 -5.69
N THR A 197 -13.85 8.42 -4.76
CA THR A 197 -14.64 8.57 -3.53
C THR A 197 -16.05 9.07 -3.77
N SER A 198 -17.02 8.15 -3.89
CA SER A 198 -18.44 8.50 -3.93
C SER A 198 -19.18 8.08 -2.65
N VAL A 199 -20.34 8.68 -2.41
CA VAL A 199 -21.28 8.24 -1.36
C VAL A 199 -21.70 6.78 -1.59
N ASN A 200 -21.88 6.36 -2.84
CA ASN A 200 -22.27 4.98 -3.19
C ASN A 200 -21.16 3.98 -2.84
N SER A 201 -19.90 4.32 -3.17
CA SER A 201 -18.74 3.48 -2.84
C SER A 201 -18.55 3.40 -1.33
N LEU A 202 -18.72 4.52 -0.61
CA LEU A 202 -18.68 4.56 0.86
C LEU A 202 -19.82 3.75 1.49
N TYR A 203 -21.04 3.84 0.96
CA TYR A 203 -22.17 3.04 1.43
C TYR A 203 -21.91 1.54 1.23
N SER A 204 -21.38 1.16 0.07
CA SER A 204 -21.10 -0.24 -0.28
C SER A 204 -20.05 -0.88 0.64
N ILE A 205 -19.03 -0.14 1.06
CA ILE A 205 -17.98 -0.61 1.97
C ILE A 205 -18.35 -0.49 3.45
N MET A 206 -19.39 0.29 3.79
CA MET A 206 -19.75 0.61 5.18
C MET A 206 -19.93 -0.62 6.08
N PRO A 207 -20.55 -1.74 5.64
CA PRO A 207 -20.66 -2.93 6.48
C PRO A 207 -19.29 -3.45 6.95
N MET A 208 -18.27 -3.40 6.09
CA MET A 208 -16.91 -3.81 6.43
C MET A 208 -16.27 -2.84 7.43
N PHE A 209 -16.50 -1.53 7.28
CA PHE A 209 -16.02 -0.54 8.24
C PHE A 209 -16.69 -0.68 9.59
N ILE A 210 -18.01 -0.90 9.64
CA ILE A 210 -18.74 -1.14 10.89
C ILE A 210 -18.19 -2.39 11.58
N TYR A 211 -17.93 -3.46 10.81
CA TYR A 211 -17.38 -4.71 11.34
C TYR A 211 -15.97 -4.56 11.90
N THR A 212 -15.12 -3.74 11.26
CA THR A 212 -13.69 -3.64 11.58
C THR A 212 -13.33 -2.43 12.42
N ASN A 213 -13.61 -1.23 11.93
CA ASN A 213 -13.35 0.04 12.59
C ASN A 213 -14.32 1.13 12.08
N PRO A 214 -15.44 1.38 12.79
CA PRO A 214 -16.45 2.34 12.37
C PRO A 214 -15.91 3.77 12.15
N ARG A 215 -14.77 4.12 12.75
CA ARG A 215 -14.14 5.44 12.55
C ARG A 215 -13.72 5.67 11.10
N LEU A 216 -13.41 4.61 10.34
CA LEU A 216 -13.09 4.70 8.91
C LEU A 216 -14.26 5.31 8.14
N GLY A 217 -15.49 4.87 8.41
CA GLY A 217 -16.71 5.44 7.82
C GLY A 217 -16.84 6.94 8.12
N ASN A 218 -16.54 7.36 9.35
CA ASN A 218 -16.58 8.77 9.74
C ASN A 218 -15.57 9.61 8.95
N TYR A 219 -14.34 9.12 8.73
CA TYR A 219 -13.33 9.84 7.94
C TYR A 219 -13.71 9.95 6.47
N GLY A 220 -14.30 8.89 5.90
CA GLY A 220 -14.80 8.91 4.52
C GLY A 220 -15.96 9.91 4.35
N LEU A 221 -16.97 9.81 5.23
CA LEU A 221 -18.12 10.69 5.22
C LEU A 221 -17.73 12.16 5.45
N ARG A 222 -16.82 12.42 6.40
CA ARG A 222 -16.31 13.77 6.65
C ARG A 222 -15.66 14.36 5.40
N SER A 223 -14.91 13.56 4.64
CA SER A 223 -14.27 14.02 3.41
C SER A 223 -15.32 14.48 2.38
N LEU A 224 -16.43 13.73 2.21
CA LEU A 224 -17.55 14.08 1.32
C LEU A 224 -18.34 15.31 1.81
N LEU A 225 -18.55 15.43 3.12
CA LEU A 225 -19.25 16.57 3.72
C LEU A 225 -18.44 17.87 3.65
N GLU A 226 -17.13 17.80 3.82
CA GLU A 226 -16.27 18.97 3.64
C GLU A 226 -16.25 19.42 2.19
N TYR A 227 -16.29 18.46 1.26
CA TYR A 227 -16.31 18.72 -0.18
C TYR A 227 -17.63 19.31 -0.68
N ALA A 228 -18.73 19.05 0.02
CA ALA A 228 -20.06 19.60 -0.29
C ALA A 228 -20.06 21.14 -0.46
N LYS A 229 -19.15 21.82 0.25
CA LYS A 229 -19.00 23.28 0.22
C LYS A 229 -18.69 23.83 -1.17
N PHE A 230 -17.99 23.08 -2.03
CA PHE A 230 -17.70 23.50 -3.41
C PHE A 230 -18.94 23.55 -4.30
N TYR A 231 -19.98 22.80 -3.93
CA TYR A 231 -21.25 22.73 -4.66
C TYR A 231 -22.40 23.42 -3.90
N ASN A 232 -22.08 24.15 -2.83
CA ASN A 232 -23.05 24.88 -1.99
C ASN A 232 -24.24 24.01 -1.50
N GLN A 233 -23.97 22.75 -1.17
CA GLN A 233 -24.99 21.80 -0.70
C GLN A 233 -24.86 21.50 0.80
N SER A 234 -25.98 21.17 1.46
CA SER A 234 -26.06 20.88 2.90
C SER A 234 -25.91 19.40 3.25
N PHE A 235 -25.77 18.55 2.24
CA PHE A 235 -25.57 17.10 2.35
C PHE A 235 -24.22 16.70 1.76
N ALA A 236 -23.83 15.42 1.89
CA ALA A 236 -22.56 14.94 1.35
C ALA A 236 -22.51 15.12 -0.19
N ALA A 237 -21.36 15.54 -0.72
CA ALA A 237 -21.17 15.55 -2.17
C ALA A 237 -21.32 14.12 -2.73
N HIS A 238 -21.94 13.98 -3.91
CA HIS A 238 -22.06 12.68 -4.58
C HIS A 238 -20.70 11.98 -4.69
N ASP A 239 -19.69 12.72 -5.14
CA ASP A 239 -18.30 12.28 -5.26
C ASP A 239 -17.27 13.40 -5.07
N ILE A 240 -16.01 12.98 -4.99
CA ILE A 240 -14.82 13.83 -4.83
C ILE A 240 -13.85 13.58 -6.01
N GLY A 241 -14.33 13.79 -7.23
CA GLY A 241 -13.51 13.77 -8.44
C GLY A 241 -13.69 12.51 -9.28
N LEU A 242 -13.11 12.51 -10.48
CA LEU A 242 -13.30 11.46 -11.48
C LEU A 242 -12.06 10.59 -11.72
N ARG A 243 -10.93 10.96 -11.10
CA ARG A 243 -9.62 10.36 -11.34
C ARG A 243 -9.01 9.89 -10.04
N TYR A 244 -8.45 8.69 -10.07
CA TYR A 244 -7.80 8.12 -8.90
C TYR A 244 -6.61 8.99 -8.48
N GLY A 245 -6.61 9.43 -7.22
CA GLY A 245 -5.59 10.33 -6.67
C GLY A 245 -5.87 11.83 -6.88
N GLU A 246 -6.90 12.18 -7.65
CA GLU A 246 -7.27 13.58 -7.92
C GLU A 246 -8.64 13.89 -7.31
N ALA A 247 -8.64 14.30 -6.05
CA ALA A 247 -9.80 14.80 -5.34
C ALA A 247 -10.04 16.29 -5.65
N VAL A 248 -10.29 16.59 -6.92
CA VAL A 248 -10.44 17.95 -7.48
C VAL A 248 -11.85 18.21 -8.01
N VAL A 249 -12.26 19.48 -8.01
CA VAL A 249 -13.65 19.85 -8.31
C VAL A 249 -13.96 19.46 -9.75
N ASN A 250 -15.09 18.79 -9.97
CA ASN A 250 -15.54 18.48 -11.32
C ASN A 250 -16.36 19.67 -11.86
N PRO A 251 -15.82 20.47 -12.80
CA PRO A 251 -16.54 21.62 -13.34
C PRO A 251 -17.73 21.24 -14.21
N ASN A 252 -17.78 20.00 -14.69
CA ASN A 252 -18.84 19.47 -15.56
C ASN A 252 -19.88 18.67 -14.78
N ARG A 253 -19.95 18.83 -13.46
CA ARG A 253 -20.94 18.17 -12.62
C ARG A 253 -22.33 18.73 -12.93
N THR A 254 -23.30 17.86 -13.24
CA THR A 254 -24.65 18.25 -13.69
C THR A 254 -25.78 17.76 -12.79
N ASP A 255 -25.48 17.08 -11.67
CA ASP A 255 -26.43 16.64 -10.65
C ASP A 255 -26.61 17.67 -9.53
#